data_AF-A0ABD5ML59-F1
#
_entry.id   AF-A0ABD5ML59-F1
#
_cell.length_a   1.000
_cell.length_b   1.000
_cell.length_c   1.000
_cell.angle_alpha   90.00
_cell.angle_beta   90.00
_cell.angle_gamma   90.00
#
_symmetry.space_group_name_H-M   'P 1'
#
loop_
_entity.id
_entity.type
_entity.pdbx_description
1 polymer ?
#
loop_
_entity_poly.entity_id
_entity_poly.type
_entity_poly.pdbx_seq_one_letter_code
_entity_poly.pdbx_strand_id
1 'polypeptide(L)' 'MSMRIVDRVAAVLAPERADVYRCGSCGERVTASVGAVVDECPECGSADVALITRRVTL' A
#
# COMPACT_ATOMS: atom_id res chain seq x y z
N MET A 1 -13.01 -9.83 27.34
CA MET A 1 -11.67 -10.01 26.74
C MET A 1 -11.74 -9.63 25.27
N SER A 2 -11.05 -8.55 24.93
CA SER A 2 -10.57 -8.09 23.61
C SER A 2 -11.52 -8.12 22.40
N MET A 3 -12.14 -6.95 22.16
CA MET A 3 -12.47 -6.48 20.81
C MET A 3 -11.19 -6.49 19.96
N ARG A 4 -11.20 -7.23 18.85
CA ARG A 4 -10.29 -6.99 17.72
C ARG A 4 -11.16 -6.76 16.49
N ILE A 5 -11.78 -5.59 16.47
CA ILE A 5 -12.24 -5.00 15.23
C ILE A 5 -10.95 -4.71 14.45
N VAL A 6 -10.56 -5.62 13.56
CA VAL A 6 -9.60 -5.28 12.51
C VAL A 6 -10.38 -4.40 11.54
N ASP A 7 -10.50 -3.13 11.92
CA ASP A 7 -10.97 -2.07 11.06
C ASP A 7 -9.87 -1.83 10.03
N ARG A 8 -9.72 -2.77 9.09
CA ARG A 8 -8.97 -2.55 7.85
C ARG A 8 -9.83 -1.69 6.92
N VAL A 9 -10.28 -0.54 7.42
CA VAL A 9 -10.63 0.58 6.54
C VAL A 9 -9.32 1.26 6.18
N ALA A 10 -8.51 0.56 5.37
CA ALA A 10 -7.44 1.18 4.63
C ALA A 10 -8.11 1.99 3.52
N ALA A 11 -8.52 3.21 3.89
CA ALA A 11 -8.78 4.35 3.03
C ALA A 11 -9.01 4.01 1.55
N VAL A 12 -10.21 3.51 1.19
CA VAL A 12 -10.74 3.69 -0.16
C VAL A 12 -11.34 5.09 -0.26
N LEU A 13 -10.59 6.10 0.19
CA LEU A 13 -10.73 7.46 -0.30
C LEU A 13 -9.95 7.45 -1.59
N ALA A 14 -10.58 6.98 -2.67
CA ALA A 14 -9.98 6.89 -3.99
C ALA A 14 -9.24 8.21 -4.28
N PRO A 15 -7.90 8.27 -4.16
CA PRO A 15 -7.21 9.40 -4.69
C PRO A 15 -7.26 9.13 -6.20
N GLU A 16 -7.68 10.11 -6.98
CA GLU A 16 -7.75 10.02 -8.44
C GLU A 16 -6.36 9.70 -9.07
N ARG A 17 -5.33 9.61 -8.22
CA ARG A 17 -3.93 9.30 -8.48
C ARG A 17 -3.40 8.44 -7.31
N ALA A 18 -2.82 7.27 -7.61
CA ALA A 18 -2.19 6.41 -6.61
C ALA A 18 -0.89 5.80 -7.15
N ASP A 19 0.08 5.63 -6.25
CA ASP A 19 1.33 4.91 -6.48
C ASP A 19 1.13 3.44 -6.08
N VAL A 20 1.50 2.52 -6.98
CA VAL A 20 1.39 1.09 -6.74
C VAL A 20 2.77 0.51 -6.55
N TYR A 21 3.00 -0.06 -5.37
CA TYR A 21 4.20 -0.76 -4.97
C TYR A 21 3.96 -2.28 -5.02
N ARG A 22 5.02 -3.02 -5.27
CA ARG A 22 5.03 -4.49 -5.20
C ARG A 22 6.06 -4.93 -4.19
N CYS A 23 5.66 -5.79 -3.27
CA CYS A 23 6.60 -6.44 -2.37
C CYS A 23 7.35 -7.56 -3.11
N GLY A 24 8.68 -7.55 -3.06
CA GLY A 24 9.51 -8.61 -3.62
C GLY A 24 9.50 -9.89 -2.79
N SER A 25 9.26 -9.80 -1.48
CA SER A 25 9.23 -10.97 -0.58
C SER A 25 7.95 -11.80 -0.68
N CYS A 26 6.77 -11.17 -0.64
CA CYS A 26 5.49 -11.89 -0.71
C CYS A 26 4.76 -11.73 -2.04
N GLY A 27 5.21 -10.81 -2.91
CA GLY A 27 4.56 -10.55 -4.20
C GLY A 27 3.33 -9.65 -4.14
N GLU A 28 2.88 -9.27 -2.94
CA GLU A 28 1.67 -8.46 -2.74
C GLU A 28 1.81 -7.05 -3.29
N ARG A 29 0.65 -6.48 -3.65
CA ARG A 29 0.55 -5.12 -4.18
C ARG A 29 0.05 -4.17 -3.11
N VAL A 30 0.80 -3.11 -2.87
CA VAL A 30 0.47 -2.06 -1.93
C VAL A 30 0.12 -0.81 -2.72
N THR A 31 -1.05 -0.24 -2.47
CA THR A 31 -1.49 1.00 -3.11
C THR A 31 -1.39 2.12 -2.09
N ALA A 32 -0.68 3.19 -2.45
CA ALA A 32 -0.52 4.36 -1.60
C ALA A 32 -0.86 5.65 -2.38
N SER A 33 -1.10 6.74 -1.67
CA SER A 33 -1.29 8.05 -2.28
C SER A 33 -0.04 8.46 -3.07
N VAL A 34 -0.21 9.22 -4.16
CA VAL A 34 0.95 9.69 -4.95
C VAL A 34 1.91 10.48 -4.08
N GLY A 35 3.20 10.11 -4.13
CA GLY A 35 4.25 10.73 -3.32
C GLY A 35 4.32 10.22 -1.88
N ALA A 36 3.42 9.31 -1.46
CA ALA A 36 3.61 8.58 -0.23
C ALA A 36 4.77 7.59 -0.41
N VAL A 37 5.69 7.60 0.55
CA VAL A 37 6.78 6.64 0.63
C VAL A 37 6.26 5.41 1.36
N VAL A 38 6.42 4.24 0.76
CA VAL A 38 6.12 2.95 1.37
C VAL A 38 7.47 2.29 1.64
N ASP A 39 7.91 2.29 2.89
CA ASP A 39 9.19 1.69 3.32
C ASP A 39 9.04 0.20 3.68
N GLU A 40 7.84 -0.26 4.00
CA GLU A 40 7.57 -1.66 4.35
C GLU A 40 6.24 -2.17 3.78
N CYS A 41 6.19 -3.47 3.50
CA CYS A 41 4.97 -4.13 3.09
C CYS A 41 4.06 -4.35 4.31
N PRO A 42 2.81 -3.83 4.31
CA PRO A 42 1.90 -3.98 5.44
C PRO A 42 1.41 -5.42 5.65
N GLU A 43 1.56 -6.30 4.65
CA GLU A 43 1.12 -7.69 4.74
C GLU A 43 2.17 -8.61 5.37
N CYS A 44 3.45 -8.43 5.04
CA CYS A 44 4.53 -9.32 5.50
C CYS A 44 5.61 -8.64 6.33
N GLY A 45 5.56 -7.31 6.48
CA GLY A 45 6.57 -6.50 7.17
C GLY A 45 7.92 -6.41 6.45
N SER A 46 8.01 -6.86 5.19
CA SER A 46 9.26 -6.79 4.42
C SER A 46 9.51 -5.38 3.89
N ALA A 47 10.74 -4.89 4.06
CA ALA A 47 11.20 -3.63 3.47
C ALA A 47 11.53 -3.74 1.97
N ASP A 48 11.43 -4.93 1.39
CA ASP A 48 11.62 -5.17 -0.05
C ASP A 48 10.35 -4.79 -0.81
N VAL A 49 10.10 -3.49 -0.95
CA VAL A 49 8.96 -2.90 -1.67
C VAL A 49 9.47 -2.02 -2.81
N ALA A 50 9.05 -2.34 -4.03
CA ALA A 50 9.45 -1.63 -5.24
C ALA A 50 8.25 -0.93 -5.88
N LEU A 51 8.40 0.35 -6.21
CA LEU A 51 7.38 1.08 -6.96
C LEU A 51 7.29 0.53 -8.39
N ILE A 52 6.13 0.01 -8.76
CA ILE A 52 5.92 -0.58 -10.09
C ILE A 52 5.10 0.31 -11.02
N THR A 53 4.24 1.16 -10.46
CA THR A 53 3.40 2.06 -11.25
C THR A 53 3.23 3.38 -10.52
N ARG A 54 3.66 4.48 -11.16
CA ARG A 54 3.19 5.83 -10.82
C ARG A 54 2.03 6.16 -11.73
N ARG A 55 0.79 6.06 -11.25
CA ARG A 55 -0.37 6.52 -12.05
C ARG A 55 -0.62 7.99 -11.79
N VAL A 56 -0.09 8.82 -12.67
CA VAL A 56 -0.41 10.24 -12.81
C VAL A 56 -1.40 10.38 -13.96
N THR A 57 -2.70 10.33 -13.68
CA THR A 57 -3.71 10.73 -14.66
C THR A 57 -3.95 12.23 -14.51
N LEU A 58 -3.69 12.97 -15.59
CA LEU A 58 -4.01 14.41 -15.75
C LEU A 58 -5.51 14.61 -15.69
#